data_AF-A0A951GBD9-F1
#
_entry.id   AF-A0A951GBD9-F1
#
_cell.length_a   1.000
_cell.length_b   1.000
_cell.length_c   1.000
_cell.angle_alpha   90.00
_cell.angle_beta   90.00
_cell.angle_gamma   90.00
#
_symmetry.space_group_name_H-M   'P 1'
#
loop_
_entity.id
_entity.type
_entity.pdbx_description
1 polymer ?
#
loop_
_entity_poly.entity_id
_entity_poly.type
_entity_poly.pdbx_seq_one_letter_code
_entity_poly.pdbx_strand_id
1 'polypeptide(L)'
;MLLSLLTVACGGRQTRRDPNPVILGPGHLVAIGGGRSLYLHCEGTGSPTVILEAGFGGNSNDWSEVQGPLGRATRTCAYDRAGLGNSLPIPGVHDAADEIADLTRLLDDADLPPPYVLVGHSYGGLLMRLFAHADPFDTAGIVLVDSMGRNQDRRLRAIWQAQPAQVRRQVPDPTAYPVQDGVDLLAGEALDAKVRTLGDTPLVVITRGRLLDTAPQTLPPTMRAPVAHLWETMQNELAALSSDRIHAIALRSGHFVQRSPDGQPDVVIDAVLAIIHAVRTHAHLPPCPSVFHGAGVQCRS
;
A
#
# COMPACT_ATOMS: atom_id res chain seq x y z
N MET A 1 -66.31 20.33 13.99
CA MET A 1 -65.58 20.94 15.13
C MET A 1 -64.21 20.30 15.22
N LEU A 2 -63.15 21.13 15.09
CA LEU A 2 -61.73 20.95 15.42
C LEU A 2 -61.01 19.70 14.84
N LEU A 3 -60.25 19.81 13.74
CA LEU A 3 -58.85 20.30 13.61
C LEU A 3 -57.87 19.79 14.68
N SER A 4 -56.87 19.01 14.23
CA SER A 4 -55.47 19.06 14.70
C SER A 4 -54.57 18.28 13.74
N LEU A 5 -53.92 18.98 12.82
CA LEU A 5 -52.72 18.51 12.11
C LEU A 5 -51.54 18.50 13.09
N LEU A 6 -50.69 17.47 13.02
CA LEU A 6 -49.32 17.53 13.54
C LEU A 6 -48.36 17.11 12.42
N THR A 7 -47.87 18.13 11.72
CA THR A 7 -46.66 18.08 10.91
C THR A 7 -45.45 17.88 11.83
N VAL A 8 -44.67 16.83 11.60
CA VAL A 8 -43.31 16.73 12.15
C VAL A 8 -42.35 16.89 10.99
N ALA A 9 -41.86 18.12 10.84
CA ALA A 9 -40.65 18.44 10.11
C ALA A 9 -39.65 19.00 11.12
N CYS A 10 -38.57 18.27 11.36
CA CYS A 10 -37.35 18.84 11.92
C CYS A 10 -36.18 18.20 11.17
N GLY A 11 -35.59 18.98 10.27
CA GLY A 11 -34.34 18.64 9.61
C GLY A 11 -33.24 18.45 10.66
N GLY A 12 -32.57 17.30 10.58
CA GLY A 12 -31.34 17.08 11.32
C GLY A 12 -30.28 18.05 10.79
N ARG A 13 -29.92 19.04 11.62
CA ARG A 13 -28.69 19.81 11.44
C ARG A 13 -27.54 18.81 11.44
N GLN A 14 -26.89 18.61 10.29
CA GLN A 14 -25.52 18.12 10.27
C GLN A 14 -24.69 19.11 11.09
N THR A 15 -24.32 18.71 12.30
CA THR A 15 -23.27 19.41 13.05
C THR A 15 -22.02 19.31 12.19
N ARG A 16 -21.65 20.41 11.52
CA ARG A 16 -20.28 20.59 11.04
C ARG A 16 -19.40 20.35 12.26
N ARG A 17 -18.69 19.23 12.29
CA ARG A 17 -17.52 19.13 13.17
C ARG A 17 -16.57 20.19 12.64
N ASP A 18 -16.30 21.21 13.44
CA ASP A 18 -15.15 22.07 13.20
C ASP A 18 -13.92 21.14 13.06
N PRO A 19 -13.13 21.26 11.98
CA PRO A 19 -11.93 20.45 11.87
C PRO A 19 -11.03 20.79 13.05
N ASN A 20 -10.70 19.78 13.85
CA ASN A 20 -9.63 19.89 14.82
C ASN A 20 -8.40 20.50 14.12
N PRO A 21 -7.64 21.39 14.78
CA PRO A 21 -6.43 21.95 14.19
C PRO A 21 -5.54 20.81 13.69
N VAL A 22 -5.15 20.88 12.42
CA VAL A 22 -4.27 19.89 11.78
C VAL A 22 -2.91 19.97 12.48
N ILE A 23 -2.58 18.96 13.28
CA ILE A 23 -1.25 18.84 13.89
C ILE A 23 -0.38 18.12 12.87
N LEU A 24 0.37 18.89 12.07
CA LEU A 24 1.20 18.39 10.97
C LEU A 24 2.40 17.53 11.42
N GLY A 25 2.69 17.40 12.72
CA GLY A 25 3.87 16.65 13.17
C GLY A 25 5.16 17.19 12.50
N PRO A 26 6.12 16.32 12.13
CA PRO A 26 7.39 16.74 11.55
C PRO A 26 7.36 17.04 10.04
N GLY A 27 6.26 16.78 9.34
CA GLY A 27 6.12 17.04 7.91
C GLY A 27 5.44 18.38 7.59
N HIS A 28 5.07 18.54 6.33
CA HIS A 28 4.43 19.75 5.82
C HIS A 28 3.47 19.42 4.66
N LEU A 29 2.60 20.36 4.33
CA LEU A 29 1.73 20.26 3.15
C LEU A 29 2.46 20.77 1.92
N VAL A 30 2.42 19.99 0.84
CA VAL A 30 2.89 20.36 -0.50
C VAL A 30 1.67 20.62 -1.36
N ALA A 31 1.61 21.77 -2.02
CA ALA A 31 0.55 22.08 -2.97
C ALA A 31 0.78 21.32 -4.28
N ILE A 32 -0.21 20.53 -4.71
CA ILE A 32 -0.13 19.69 -5.92
C ILE A 32 -1.02 20.22 -7.07
N GLY A 33 -1.29 21.53 -7.04
CA GLY A 33 -2.19 22.22 -7.97
C GLY A 33 -3.69 22.04 -7.69
N GLY A 34 -4.51 22.86 -8.36
CA GLY A 34 -5.98 22.79 -8.26
C GLY A 34 -6.55 23.09 -6.88
N GLY A 35 -5.80 23.79 -6.02
CA GLY A 35 -6.18 24.05 -4.62
C GLY A 35 -6.06 22.83 -3.69
N ARG A 36 -5.39 21.76 -4.15
CA ARG A 36 -5.15 20.54 -3.38
C ARG A 36 -3.75 20.55 -2.78
N SER A 37 -3.60 19.89 -1.63
CA SER A 37 -2.32 19.68 -0.97
C SER A 37 -2.25 18.32 -0.32
N LEU A 38 -1.07 17.71 -0.39
CA LEU A 38 -0.77 16.46 0.30
C LEU A 38 0.28 16.68 1.38
N TYR A 39 0.16 15.95 2.48
CA TYR A 39 1.15 15.90 3.53
C TYR A 39 2.35 15.05 3.10
N LEU A 40 3.55 15.57 3.36
CA LEU A 40 4.82 14.92 3.10
C LEU A 40 5.73 15.08 4.32
N HIS A 41 6.34 13.97 4.73
CA HIS A 41 7.38 13.95 5.73
C HIS A 41 8.61 13.24 5.16
N CYS A 42 9.73 13.95 5.08
CA CYS A 42 11.00 13.39 4.63
C CYS A 42 12.05 13.45 5.74
N GLU A 43 12.82 12.36 5.85
CA GLU A 43 13.98 12.26 6.73
C GLU A 43 15.24 11.98 5.92
N GLY A 44 16.39 12.47 6.38
CA GLY A 44 17.67 12.19 5.74
C GLY A 44 17.93 12.97 4.45
N THR A 45 19.08 12.68 3.84
CA THR A 45 19.54 13.27 2.57
C THR A 45 20.26 12.23 1.73
N GLY A 46 20.40 12.48 0.42
CA GLY A 46 21.07 11.58 -0.52
C GLY A 46 20.14 11.00 -1.57
N SER A 47 20.69 10.17 -2.46
CA SER A 47 19.96 9.46 -3.50
C SER A 47 20.32 7.96 -3.53
N PRO A 48 19.47 7.10 -4.10
CA PRO A 48 18.09 7.39 -4.55
C PRO A 48 17.18 7.77 -3.38
N THR A 49 16.13 8.55 -3.65
CA THR A 49 15.12 8.88 -2.65
C THR A 49 14.21 7.67 -2.46
N VAL A 50 13.94 7.28 -1.21
CA VAL A 50 12.97 6.23 -0.89
C VAL A 50 11.59 6.87 -0.71
N ILE A 51 10.58 6.36 -1.41
CA ILE A 51 9.18 6.78 -1.29
C ILE A 51 8.38 5.66 -0.61
N LEU A 52 7.73 5.98 0.51
CA LEU A 52 6.99 5.05 1.35
C LEU A 52 5.48 5.29 1.18
N GLU A 53 4.78 4.29 0.65
CA GLU A 53 3.36 4.36 0.33
C GLU A 53 2.55 3.32 1.13
N ALA A 54 1.64 3.82 1.95
CA ALA A 54 0.89 3.01 2.92
C ALA A 54 -0.22 2.15 2.28
N GLY A 55 -0.70 1.17 3.04
CA GLY A 55 -1.85 0.36 2.64
C GLY A 55 -3.16 1.15 2.55
N PHE A 56 -4.22 0.49 2.09
CA PHE A 56 -5.54 1.11 1.99
C PHE A 56 -6.00 1.67 3.35
N GLY A 57 -6.43 2.94 3.38
CA GLY A 57 -6.79 3.66 4.61
C GLY A 57 -5.63 4.01 5.55
N GLY A 58 -4.40 3.61 5.21
CA GLY A 58 -3.17 3.94 5.95
C GLY A 58 -2.65 5.35 5.63
N ASN A 59 -1.58 5.75 6.31
CA ASN A 59 -0.93 7.04 6.12
C ASN A 59 0.55 6.96 6.50
N SER A 60 1.28 8.07 6.44
CA SER A 60 2.72 8.15 6.68
C SER A 60 3.14 7.55 8.04
N ASN A 61 2.27 7.54 9.05
CA ASN A 61 2.58 7.00 10.36
C ASN A 61 2.74 5.47 10.37
N ASP A 62 2.22 4.75 9.38
CA ASP A 62 2.46 3.31 9.25
C ASP A 62 3.95 2.98 9.05
N TRP A 63 4.76 3.97 8.69
CA TRP A 63 6.17 3.84 8.41
C TRP A 63 7.11 4.35 9.51
N SER A 64 6.59 4.75 10.68
CA SER A 64 7.40 5.42 11.72
C SER A 64 8.61 4.60 12.20
N GLU A 65 8.50 3.28 12.22
CA GLU A 65 9.59 2.37 12.63
C GLU A 65 10.61 2.10 11.52
N VAL A 66 10.25 2.38 10.26
CA VAL A 66 11.06 2.12 9.06
C VAL A 66 11.74 3.39 8.55
N GLN A 67 11.04 4.53 8.57
CA GLN A 67 11.50 5.78 7.99
C GLN A 67 12.79 6.28 8.64
N GLY A 68 12.85 6.38 9.97
CA GLY A 68 14.03 6.88 10.67
C GLY A 68 15.31 6.06 10.42
N PRO A 69 15.25 4.71 10.46
CA PRO A 69 16.37 3.88 10.04
C PRO A 69 16.85 4.11 8.61
N LEU A 70 15.94 4.23 7.64
CA LEU A 70 16.29 4.47 6.25
C LEU A 70 16.80 5.90 6.00
N GLY A 71 16.28 6.89 6.73
CA GLY A 71 16.73 8.29 6.73
C GLY A 71 18.21 8.45 7.09
N ARG A 72 18.81 7.49 7.81
CA ARG A 72 20.25 7.46 8.08
C ARG A 72 21.10 7.07 6.87
N ALA A 73 20.52 6.42 5.86
CA ALA A 73 21.21 5.89 4.69
C ALA A 73 20.96 6.71 3.41
N THR A 74 19.76 7.28 3.25
CA THR A 74 19.37 8.13 2.12
C THR A 74 18.13 8.95 2.47
N ARG A 75 17.76 9.92 1.63
CA ARG A 75 16.49 10.63 1.78
C ARG A 75 15.33 9.65 1.71
N THR A 76 14.46 9.67 2.71
CA THR A 76 13.29 8.78 2.81
C THR A 76 12.04 9.59 3.13
N CYS A 77 11.06 9.52 2.25
CA CYS A 77 9.83 10.29 2.33
C CYS A 77 8.62 9.37 2.47
N ALA A 78 7.73 9.69 3.40
CA ALA A 78 6.40 9.11 3.53
C ALA A 78 5.39 10.24 3.32
N TYR A 79 4.28 9.93 2.65
CA TYR A 79 3.22 10.90 2.37
C TYR A 79 1.85 10.35 2.74
N ASP A 80 0.88 11.24 2.83
CA ASP A 80 -0.52 10.87 3.02
C ASP A 80 -1.28 11.10 1.72
N ARG A 81 -1.97 10.07 1.21
CA ARG A 81 -2.92 10.25 0.10
C ARG A 81 -4.06 11.19 0.48
N ALA A 82 -4.72 11.76 -0.52
CA ALA A 82 -5.81 12.70 -0.32
C ALA A 82 -6.88 12.12 0.63
N GLY A 83 -7.27 12.90 1.64
CA GLY A 83 -8.26 12.49 2.64
C GLY A 83 -7.76 11.55 3.74
N LEU A 84 -6.48 11.16 3.73
CA LEU A 84 -5.85 10.35 4.76
C LEU A 84 -4.88 11.20 5.59
N GLY A 85 -4.68 10.81 6.86
CA GLY A 85 -3.74 11.47 7.76
C GLY A 85 -3.93 12.98 7.84
N ASN A 86 -2.90 13.73 7.44
CA ASN A 86 -2.86 15.18 7.42
C ASN A 86 -3.18 15.79 6.05
N SER A 87 -3.42 14.97 5.01
CA SER A 87 -3.81 15.43 3.68
C SER A 87 -5.28 15.83 3.62
N LEU A 88 -5.58 16.82 2.80
CA LEU A 88 -6.96 17.29 2.61
C LEU A 88 -7.76 16.30 1.74
N PRO A 89 -9.06 16.11 2.00
CA PRO A 89 -9.90 15.23 1.20
C PRO A 89 -10.16 15.79 -0.20
N ILE A 90 -10.34 14.89 -1.16
CA ILE A 90 -10.87 15.21 -2.48
C ILE A 90 -12.36 14.85 -2.57
N PRO A 91 -13.18 15.66 -3.24
CA PRO A 91 -14.60 15.35 -3.42
C PRO A 91 -14.78 14.24 -4.48
N GLY A 92 -15.75 13.36 -4.25
CA GLY A 92 -16.18 12.37 -5.23
C GLY A 92 -15.43 11.04 -5.15
N VAL A 93 -15.66 10.21 -6.16
CA VAL A 93 -14.96 8.93 -6.33
C VAL A 93 -13.70 9.19 -7.15
N HIS A 94 -12.60 8.58 -6.74
CA HIS A 94 -11.31 8.59 -7.43
C HIS A 94 -10.77 7.17 -7.54
N ASP A 95 -9.72 6.95 -8.33
CA ASP A 95 -9.10 5.65 -8.48
C ASP A 95 -7.56 5.70 -8.38
N ALA A 96 -6.92 4.56 -8.61
CA ALA A 96 -5.46 4.47 -8.53
C ALA A 96 -4.74 5.37 -9.57
N ALA A 97 -5.35 5.69 -10.72
CA ALA A 97 -4.73 6.62 -11.66
C ALA A 97 -4.70 8.05 -11.10
N ASP A 98 -5.76 8.47 -10.41
CA ASP A 98 -5.79 9.76 -9.72
C ASP A 98 -4.73 9.82 -8.60
N GLU A 99 -4.61 8.76 -7.80
CA GLU A 99 -3.63 8.69 -6.72
C GLU A 99 -2.18 8.69 -7.23
N ILE A 100 -1.90 8.03 -8.36
CA ILE A 100 -0.58 8.09 -9.00
C ILE A 100 -0.32 9.46 -9.60
N ALA A 101 -1.30 10.09 -10.25
CA ALA A 101 -1.14 11.46 -10.75
C ALA A 101 -0.87 12.45 -9.62
N ASP A 102 -1.47 12.24 -8.44
CA ASP A 102 -1.21 13.04 -7.26
C ASP A 102 0.19 12.77 -6.67
N LEU A 103 0.64 11.51 -6.64
CA LEU A 103 2.02 11.18 -6.25
C LEU A 103 3.04 11.83 -7.19
N THR A 104 2.88 11.73 -8.51
CA THR A 104 3.80 12.35 -9.48
C THR A 104 3.90 13.85 -9.24
N ARG A 105 2.77 14.54 -9.09
CA ARG A 105 2.77 15.99 -8.77
C ARG A 105 3.41 16.29 -7.42
N LEU A 106 3.17 15.46 -6.41
CA LEU A 106 3.79 15.61 -5.10
C LEU A 106 5.31 15.53 -5.19
N LEU A 107 5.85 14.57 -5.94
CA LEU A 107 7.30 14.41 -6.11
C LEU A 107 7.91 15.60 -6.86
N ASP A 108 7.24 16.07 -7.92
CA ASP A 108 7.65 17.23 -8.70
C ASP A 108 7.62 18.52 -7.86
N ASP A 109 6.47 18.82 -7.24
CA ASP A 109 6.25 20.07 -6.49
C ASP A 109 7.02 20.10 -5.15
N ALA A 110 7.53 18.96 -4.67
CA ALA A 110 8.43 18.86 -3.52
C ALA A 110 9.92 18.86 -3.91
N ASP A 111 10.26 19.07 -5.20
CA ASP A 111 11.63 19.04 -5.73
C ASP A 111 12.39 17.75 -5.35
N LEU A 112 11.72 16.60 -5.45
CA LEU A 112 12.30 15.29 -5.19
C LEU A 112 12.68 14.62 -6.52
N PRO A 113 13.94 14.71 -6.99
CA PRO A 113 14.30 14.19 -8.30
C PRO A 113 14.38 12.65 -8.32
N PRO A 114 14.03 12.01 -9.46
CA PRO A 114 14.25 10.59 -9.69
C PRO A 114 15.75 10.25 -9.84
N PRO A 115 16.12 8.94 -9.80
CA PRO A 115 15.23 7.79 -9.67
C PRO A 115 14.92 7.42 -8.21
N TYR A 116 13.77 6.79 -8.00
CA TYR A 116 13.21 6.47 -6.67
C TYR A 116 13.34 4.99 -6.32
N VAL A 117 13.51 4.70 -5.04
CA VAL A 117 13.20 3.38 -4.49
C VAL A 117 11.78 3.43 -3.94
N LEU A 118 10.87 2.69 -4.56
CA LEU A 118 9.44 2.70 -4.26
C LEU A 118 9.10 1.58 -3.27
N VAL A 119 8.47 1.91 -2.15
CA VAL A 119 8.11 0.95 -1.10
C VAL A 119 6.62 1.02 -0.85
N GLY A 120 5.90 -0.04 -1.20
CA GLY A 120 4.44 -0.06 -1.11
C GLY A 120 3.93 -1.18 -0.23
N HIS A 121 3.11 -0.85 0.77
CA HIS A 121 2.41 -1.82 1.61
C HIS A 121 1.02 -2.13 1.06
N SER A 122 0.63 -3.41 0.97
CA SER A 122 -0.74 -3.78 0.60
C SER A 122 -1.22 -3.09 -0.68
N TYR A 123 -2.30 -2.30 -0.64
CA TYR A 123 -2.74 -1.48 -1.76
C TYR A 123 -1.68 -0.50 -2.27
N GLY A 124 -0.85 0.07 -1.39
CA GLY A 124 0.28 0.89 -1.78
C GLY A 124 1.28 0.17 -2.69
N GLY A 125 1.42 -1.16 -2.57
CA GLY A 125 2.21 -1.96 -3.50
C GLY A 125 1.59 -2.10 -4.89
N LEU A 126 0.26 -1.98 -5.02
CA LEU A 126 -0.39 -1.80 -6.33
C LEU A 126 -0.04 -0.44 -6.93
N LEU A 127 -0.08 0.63 -6.13
CA LEU A 127 0.29 1.97 -6.57
C LEU A 127 1.76 2.04 -7.03
N MET A 128 2.70 1.54 -6.24
CA MET A 128 4.12 1.54 -6.63
C MET A 128 4.39 0.77 -7.92
N ARG A 129 3.63 -0.32 -8.19
CA ARG A 129 3.72 -1.04 -9.47
C ARG A 129 3.17 -0.24 -10.64
N LEU A 130 2.09 0.50 -10.43
CA LEU A 130 1.53 1.39 -11.46
C LEU A 130 2.48 2.55 -11.78
N PHE A 131 3.05 3.20 -10.75
CA PHE A 131 4.06 4.25 -10.93
C PHE A 131 5.23 3.71 -11.75
N ALA A 132 5.84 2.60 -11.33
CA ALA A 132 6.99 2.04 -12.03
C ALA A 132 6.68 1.58 -13.46
N HIS A 133 5.43 1.19 -13.73
CA HIS A 133 5.00 0.84 -15.08
C HIS A 133 4.85 2.06 -15.99
N ALA A 134 4.37 3.18 -15.45
CA ALA A 134 4.24 4.44 -16.18
C ALA A 134 5.61 5.10 -16.41
N ASP A 135 6.47 5.10 -15.39
CA ASP A 135 7.71 5.86 -15.35
C ASP A 135 8.90 4.95 -14.95
N PRO A 136 9.29 3.98 -15.81
CA PRO A 136 10.34 3.01 -15.49
C PRO A 136 11.72 3.63 -15.31
N PHE A 137 12.04 4.72 -16.02
CA PHE A 137 13.31 5.43 -15.88
C PHE A 137 13.43 6.21 -14.57
N ASP A 138 12.29 6.54 -13.96
CA ASP A 138 12.24 7.23 -12.68
C ASP A 138 12.22 6.24 -11.50
N THR A 139 12.28 4.92 -11.78
CA THR A 139 12.25 3.87 -10.77
C THR A 139 13.60 3.15 -10.68
N ALA A 140 14.29 3.31 -9.55
CA ALA A 140 15.55 2.61 -9.26
C ALA A 140 15.33 1.19 -8.69
N GLY A 141 14.19 0.94 -8.05
CA GLY A 141 13.88 -0.35 -7.44
C GLY A 141 12.57 -0.31 -6.65
N ILE A 142 12.03 -1.48 -6.33
CA ILE A 142 10.72 -1.61 -5.68
C ILE A 142 10.76 -2.62 -4.53
N VAL A 143 10.18 -2.26 -3.38
CA VAL A 143 9.86 -3.19 -2.29
C VAL A 143 8.34 -3.29 -2.14
N LEU A 144 7.81 -4.51 -2.29
CA LEU A 144 6.39 -4.80 -2.11
C LEU A 144 6.18 -5.50 -0.78
N VAL A 145 5.54 -4.82 0.16
CA VAL A 145 5.33 -5.28 1.53
C VAL A 145 3.92 -5.83 1.66
N ASP A 146 3.78 -7.15 1.70
CA ASP A 146 2.52 -7.89 1.75
C ASP A 146 1.48 -7.25 0.83
N SER A 147 1.85 -7.09 -0.44
CA SER A 147 1.16 -6.21 -1.40
C SER A 147 -0.15 -6.83 -1.88
N MET A 148 -1.12 -5.99 -2.26
CA MET A 148 -2.24 -6.46 -3.07
C MET A 148 -1.74 -7.09 -4.37
N GLY A 149 -2.39 -8.17 -4.78
CA GLY A 149 -2.05 -8.93 -5.97
C GLY A 149 -2.85 -8.53 -7.20
N ARG A 150 -2.46 -9.06 -8.36
CA ARG A 150 -3.16 -8.82 -9.62
C ARG A 150 -4.54 -9.49 -9.64
N ASN A 151 -5.57 -8.73 -10.03
CA ASN A 151 -6.97 -9.20 -10.15
C ASN A 151 -7.50 -9.84 -8.85
N GLN A 152 -7.14 -9.29 -7.69
CA GLN A 152 -7.48 -9.86 -6.40
C GLN A 152 -8.99 -9.93 -6.20
N ASP A 153 -9.77 -8.90 -6.55
CA ASP A 153 -11.23 -8.92 -6.42
C ASP A 153 -11.85 -10.06 -7.23
N ARG A 154 -11.50 -10.17 -8.51
CA ARG A 154 -12.02 -11.23 -9.39
C ARG A 154 -11.75 -12.62 -8.81
N ARG A 155 -10.55 -12.84 -8.28
CA ARG A 155 -10.13 -14.14 -7.72
C ARG A 155 -10.79 -14.41 -6.38
N LEU A 156 -10.93 -13.40 -5.52
CA LEU A 156 -11.65 -13.49 -4.25
C LEU A 156 -13.14 -13.77 -4.48
N ARG A 157 -13.75 -13.13 -5.48
CA ARG A 157 -15.14 -13.36 -5.88
C ARG A 157 -15.37 -14.80 -6.33
N ALA A 158 -14.42 -15.41 -7.03
CA ALA A 158 -14.51 -16.82 -7.40
C ALA A 158 -14.51 -17.73 -6.15
N ILE A 159 -13.67 -17.45 -5.15
CA ILE A 159 -13.67 -18.18 -3.87
C ILE A 159 -15.00 -17.98 -3.13
N TRP A 160 -15.54 -16.76 -3.15
CA TRP A 160 -16.84 -16.44 -2.54
C TRP A 160 -18.00 -17.18 -3.23
N GLN A 161 -18.05 -17.17 -4.56
CA GLN A 161 -19.09 -17.83 -5.35
C GLN A 161 -19.09 -19.35 -5.17
N ALA A 162 -17.93 -19.94 -4.89
CA ALA A 162 -17.80 -21.36 -4.56
C ALA A 162 -18.35 -21.73 -3.16
N GLN A 163 -18.70 -20.76 -2.31
CA GLN A 163 -19.24 -21.04 -0.98
C GLN A 163 -20.68 -21.60 -1.06
N PRO A 164 -21.05 -22.51 -0.13
CA PRO A 164 -22.43 -23.02 -0.03
C PRO A 164 -23.45 -21.89 0.06
N ALA A 165 -24.61 -22.07 -0.58
CA ALA A 165 -25.67 -21.05 -0.60
C ALA A 165 -26.12 -20.60 0.80
N GLN A 166 -26.02 -21.47 1.81
CA GLN A 166 -26.28 -21.09 3.20
C GLN A 166 -25.32 -20.01 3.72
N VAL A 167 -24.02 -20.16 3.47
CA VAL A 167 -23.01 -19.16 3.86
C VAL A 167 -23.27 -17.84 3.13
N ARG A 168 -23.51 -17.90 1.82
CA ARG A 168 -23.77 -16.71 0.99
C ARG A 168 -25.06 -15.96 1.34
N ARG A 169 -26.00 -16.60 2.04
CA ARG A 169 -27.22 -15.95 2.56
C ARG A 169 -27.01 -15.27 3.92
N GLN A 170 -25.97 -15.67 4.66
CA GLN A 170 -25.74 -15.22 6.04
C GLN A 170 -24.63 -14.18 6.15
N VAL A 171 -23.69 -14.17 5.20
CA VAL A 171 -22.55 -13.24 5.19
C VAL A 171 -22.67 -12.35 3.95
N PRO A 172 -22.53 -11.01 4.08
CA PRO A 172 -22.45 -10.12 2.93
C PRO A 172 -21.33 -10.52 1.98
N ASP A 173 -21.52 -10.34 0.68
CA ASP A 173 -20.46 -10.57 -0.31
C ASP A 173 -19.30 -9.59 -0.02
N PRO A 174 -18.11 -10.09 0.37
CA PRO A 174 -16.96 -9.24 0.68
C PRO A 174 -16.42 -8.48 -0.55
N THR A 175 -16.88 -8.83 -1.75
CA THR A 175 -16.49 -8.22 -3.03
C THR A 175 -17.59 -7.31 -3.60
N ALA A 176 -18.67 -7.05 -2.87
CA ALA A 176 -19.78 -6.23 -3.37
C ALA A 176 -19.52 -4.72 -3.37
N TYR A 177 -18.43 -4.26 -2.77
CA TYR A 177 -18.12 -2.84 -2.58
C TYR A 177 -16.82 -2.47 -3.30
N PRO A 178 -16.89 -2.17 -4.61
CA PRO A 178 -15.71 -1.84 -5.41
C PRO A 178 -15.16 -0.46 -5.05
N VAL A 179 -16.05 0.45 -4.65
CA VAL A 179 -15.69 1.76 -4.10
C VAL A 179 -15.65 1.67 -2.59
N GLN A 180 -14.49 1.90 -2.00
CA GLN A 180 -14.28 1.92 -0.55
C GLN A 180 -13.69 3.28 -0.18
N ASP A 181 -14.29 3.97 0.80
CA ASP A 181 -13.86 5.30 1.25
C ASP A 181 -13.60 6.32 0.12
N GLY A 182 -14.36 6.22 -0.97
CA GLY A 182 -14.24 7.08 -2.15
C GLY A 182 -13.23 6.62 -3.20
N VAL A 183 -12.56 5.49 -3.01
CA VAL A 183 -11.58 4.91 -3.94
C VAL A 183 -12.20 3.73 -4.70
N ASP A 184 -12.22 3.77 -6.03
CA ASP A 184 -12.57 2.64 -6.90
C ASP A 184 -11.38 1.67 -7.02
N LEU A 185 -11.40 0.62 -6.21
CA LEU A 185 -10.36 -0.40 -6.18
C LEU A 185 -10.38 -1.29 -7.44
N LEU A 186 -11.55 -1.48 -8.07
CA LEU A 186 -11.65 -2.29 -9.29
C LEU A 186 -11.01 -1.59 -10.48
N ALA A 187 -11.20 -0.28 -10.60
CA ALA A 187 -10.51 0.52 -11.62
C ALA A 187 -8.99 0.40 -11.45
N GLY A 188 -8.48 0.50 -10.21
CA GLY A 188 -7.07 0.30 -9.91
C GLY A 188 -6.55 -1.10 -10.27
N GLU A 189 -7.28 -2.16 -9.94
CA GLU A 189 -6.91 -3.53 -10.34
C GLU A 189 -6.90 -3.72 -11.86
N ALA A 190 -7.83 -3.08 -12.58
CA ALA A 190 -7.89 -3.14 -14.04
C ALA A 190 -6.68 -2.47 -14.70
N LEU A 191 -6.15 -1.40 -14.08
CA LEU A 191 -4.88 -0.79 -14.49
C LEU A 191 -3.70 -1.70 -14.17
N ASP A 192 -3.61 -2.22 -12.94
CA ASP A 192 -2.51 -3.09 -12.50
C ASP A 192 -2.43 -4.38 -13.31
N ALA A 193 -3.54 -4.88 -13.83
CA ALA A 193 -3.58 -6.03 -14.73
C ALA A 193 -2.75 -5.84 -16.02
N LYS A 194 -2.43 -4.60 -16.40
CA LYS A 194 -1.57 -4.25 -17.54
C LYS A 194 -0.08 -4.35 -17.19
N VAL A 195 0.29 -4.31 -15.92
CA VAL A 195 1.67 -4.49 -15.46
C VAL A 195 2.07 -5.96 -15.62
N ARG A 196 2.72 -6.27 -16.75
CA ARG A 196 3.15 -7.64 -17.09
C ARG A 196 4.57 -7.96 -16.65
N THR A 197 5.42 -6.93 -16.57
CA THR A 197 6.83 -7.05 -16.19
C THR A 197 7.32 -5.70 -15.67
N LEU A 198 8.35 -5.74 -14.82
CA LEU A 198 9.16 -4.63 -14.36
C LEU A 198 10.59 -4.70 -14.95
N GLY A 199 10.80 -5.55 -15.97
CA GLY A 199 12.10 -5.77 -16.59
C GLY A 199 13.09 -6.37 -15.60
N ASP A 200 14.25 -5.72 -15.49
CA ASP A 200 15.34 -6.03 -14.56
C ASP A 200 15.40 -5.04 -13.38
N THR A 201 14.36 -4.24 -13.17
CA THR A 201 14.26 -3.35 -12.00
C THR A 201 14.39 -4.17 -10.71
N PRO A 202 15.34 -3.85 -9.80
CA PRO A 202 15.49 -4.56 -8.53
C PRO A 202 14.17 -4.62 -7.76
N LEU A 203 13.69 -5.84 -7.48
CA LEU A 203 12.41 -6.07 -6.83
C LEU A 203 12.56 -6.96 -5.60
N VAL A 204 12.12 -6.48 -4.44
CA VAL A 204 11.99 -7.32 -3.24
C VAL A 204 10.52 -7.45 -2.86
N VAL A 205 10.01 -8.68 -2.83
CA VAL A 205 8.67 -8.99 -2.32
C VAL A 205 8.79 -9.58 -0.92
N ILE A 206 8.11 -8.96 0.05
CA ILE A 206 8.03 -9.42 1.43
C ILE A 206 6.62 -9.89 1.70
N THR A 207 6.43 -11.18 1.98
CA THR A 207 5.13 -11.77 2.32
C THR A 207 5.01 -11.96 3.83
N ARG A 208 3.83 -11.74 4.40
CA ARG A 208 3.60 -12.08 5.81
C ARG A 208 3.67 -13.59 6.05
N GLY A 209 4.25 -14.00 7.17
CA GLY A 209 4.31 -15.41 7.58
C GLY A 209 3.03 -15.92 8.26
N ARG A 210 2.34 -15.04 9.00
CA ARG A 210 1.12 -15.39 9.78
C ARG A 210 -0.15 -15.23 8.94
N LEU A 211 -0.21 -15.90 7.79
CA LEU A 211 -1.28 -15.74 6.80
C LEU A 211 -2.69 -16.02 7.34
N LEU A 212 -2.84 -17.08 8.14
CA LEU A 212 -4.14 -17.51 8.69
C LEU A 212 -4.52 -16.71 9.94
N ASP A 213 -3.58 -16.46 10.84
CA ASP A 213 -3.82 -15.75 12.11
C ASP A 213 -4.30 -14.31 11.89
N THR A 214 -3.91 -13.72 10.75
CA THR A 214 -4.19 -12.32 10.41
C THR A 214 -5.20 -12.17 9.28
N ALA A 215 -5.87 -13.27 8.88
CA ALA A 215 -7.00 -13.18 7.98
C ALA A 215 -8.11 -12.33 8.63
N PRO A 216 -8.77 -11.42 7.88
CA PRO A 216 -9.86 -10.61 8.42
C PRO A 216 -10.91 -11.49 9.10
N GLN A 217 -11.27 -11.16 10.35
CA GLN A 217 -12.24 -11.95 11.12
C GLN A 217 -13.63 -11.96 10.47
N THR A 218 -13.92 -10.97 9.63
CA THR A 218 -15.12 -10.86 8.80
C THR A 218 -15.19 -11.93 7.71
N LEU A 219 -14.07 -12.57 7.35
CA LEU A 219 -14.09 -13.68 6.39
C LEU A 219 -14.67 -14.94 7.02
N PRO A 220 -15.61 -15.63 6.33
CA PRO A 220 -16.08 -16.94 6.75
C PRO A 220 -14.92 -17.91 7.01
N PRO A 221 -14.97 -18.76 8.06
CA PRO A 221 -13.90 -19.72 8.36
C PRO A 221 -13.51 -20.60 7.15
N THR A 222 -14.49 -20.98 6.33
CA THR A 222 -14.31 -21.76 5.10
C THR A 222 -13.50 -21.06 4.02
N MET A 223 -13.39 -19.74 4.07
CA MET A 223 -12.62 -18.94 3.12
C MET A 223 -11.20 -18.64 3.58
N ARG A 224 -10.89 -18.74 4.88
CA ARG A 224 -9.59 -18.29 5.41
C ARG A 224 -8.39 -18.98 4.74
N ALA A 225 -8.43 -20.31 4.61
CA ALA A 225 -7.37 -21.06 3.95
C ALA A 225 -7.29 -20.81 2.42
N PRO A 226 -8.41 -20.86 1.66
CA PRO A 226 -8.39 -20.47 0.25
C PRO A 226 -7.87 -19.05 -0.01
N VAL A 227 -8.26 -18.08 0.82
CA VAL A 227 -7.81 -16.69 0.69
C VAL A 227 -6.33 -16.55 1.05
N ALA A 228 -5.86 -17.21 2.11
CA ALA A 228 -4.44 -17.23 2.46
C ALA A 228 -3.59 -17.83 1.33
N HIS A 229 -4.04 -18.94 0.73
CA HIS A 229 -3.36 -19.57 -0.40
C HIS A 229 -3.38 -18.68 -1.65
N LEU A 230 -4.52 -18.03 -1.93
CA LEU A 230 -4.62 -17.03 -2.99
C LEU A 230 -3.63 -15.88 -2.78
N TRP A 231 -3.54 -15.37 -1.56
CA TRP A 231 -2.61 -14.30 -1.20
C TRP A 231 -1.16 -14.69 -1.46
N GLU A 232 -0.73 -15.84 -0.93
CA GLU A 232 0.60 -16.39 -1.17
C GLU A 232 0.90 -16.58 -2.67
N THR A 233 -0.06 -17.12 -3.41
CA THR A 233 0.07 -17.29 -4.86
C THR A 233 0.30 -15.95 -5.55
N MET A 234 -0.47 -14.92 -5.17
CA MET A 234 -0.29 -13.58 -5.72
C MET A 234 1.09 -13.02 -5.38
N GLN A 235 1.63 -13.23 -4.17
CA GLN A 235 2.99 -12.75 -3.84
C GLN A 235 4.06 -13.40 -4.74
N ASN A 236 3.96 -14.70 -5.04
CA ASN A 236 4.86 -15.36 -5.99
C ASN A 236 4.75 -14.74 -7.39
N GLU A 237 3.52 -14.45 -7.83
CA GLU A 237 3.26 -13.78 -9.12
C GLU A 237 3.85 -12.35 -9.16
N LEU A 238 3.81 -11.61 -8.04
CA LEU A 238 4.43 -10.29 -7.95
C LEU A 238 5.95 -10.39 -8.06
N ALA A 239 6.57 -11.33 -7.35
CA ALA A 239 8.02 -11.52 -7.41
C ALA A 239 8.48 -11.80 -8.84
N ALA A 240 7.71 -12.60 -9.59
CA ALA A 240 8.01 -12.93 -10.99
C ALA A 240 7.93 -11.75 -11.98
N LEU A 241 7.50 -10.55 -11.57
CA LEU A 241 7.45 -9.38 -12.44
C LEU A 241 8.85 -8.88 -12.86
N SER A 242 9.87 -9.11 -12.04
CA SER A 242 11.26 -8.75 -12.35
C SER A 242 12.16 -9.98 -12.51
N SER A 243 13.17 -9.88 -13.37
CA SER A 243 14.27 -10.85 -13.43
C SER A 243 15.28 -10.69 -12.30
N ASP A 244 15.42 -9.48 -11.74
CA ASP A 244 16.28 -9.20 -10.59
C ASP A 244 15.44 -9.07 -9.33
N ARG A 245 15.25 -10.20 -8.63
CA ARG A 245 14.24 -10.32 -7.59
C ARG A 245 14.69 -11.08 -6.35
N ILE A 246 14.10 -10.70 -5.22
CA ILE A 246 14.07 -11.49 -3.99
C ILE A 246 12.62 -11.68 -3.55
N HIS A 247 12.26 -12.90 -3.14
CA HIS A 247 11.02 -13.16 -2.43
C HIS A 247 11.31 -13.70 -1.02
N ALA A 248 10.92 -12.92 -0.02
CA ALA A 248 11.11 -13.24 1.39
C ALA A 248 9.77 -13.38 2.12
N ILE A 249 9.68 -14.30 3.06
CA ILE A 249 8.55 -14.47 3.98
C ILE A 249 8.99 -14.02 5.37
N ALA A 250 8.37 -12.97 5.90
CA ALA A 250 8.57 -12.50 7.27
C ALA A 250 7.77 -13.37 8.25
N LEU A 251 8.39 -14.44 8.76
CA LEU A 251 7.73 -15.57 9.42
C LEU A 251 6.89 -15.20 10.64
N ARG A 252 7.24 -14.13 11.36
CA ARG A 252 6.52 -13.67 12.56
C ARG A 252 5.48 -12.59 12.26
N SER A 253 5.45 -12.09 11.03
CA SER A 253 4.67 -10.90 10.68
C SER A 253 3.24 -11.22 10.30
N GLY A 254 2.34 -10.33 10.71
CA GLY A 254 1.00 -10.16 10.15
C GLY A 254 0.98 -9.29 8.89
N HIS A 255 -0.20 -8.77 8.52
CA HIS A 255 -0.37 -7.95 7.32
C HIS A 255 0.46 -6.64 7.34
N PHE A 256 0.73 -6.09 8.52
CA PHE A 256 1.56 -4.88 8.66
C PHE A 256 2.97 -5.27 9.08
N VAL A 257 3.77 -5.73 8.12
CA VAL A 257 5.16 -6.15 8.36
C VAL A 257 6.02 -4.99 8.87
N GLN A 258 5.72 -3.76 8.45
CA GLN A 258 6.48 -2.55 8.74
C GLN A 258 6.29 -1.98 10.14
N ARG A 259 5.44 -2.57 11.00
CA ARG A 259 5.12 -2.01 12.33
C ARG A 259 5.04 -3.07 13.42
N SER A 260 5.41 -2.68 14.63
CA SER A 260 5.27 -3.46 15.86
C SER A 260 3.81 -3.46 16.37
N PRO A 261 3.43 -4.41 17.26
CA PRO A 261 4.23 -5.53 17.78
C PRO A 261 4.19 -6.79 16.90
N ASP A 262 3.29 -6.84 15.90
CA ASP A 262 3.03 -8.03 15.09
C ASP A 262 3.77 -8.05 13.74
N GLY A 263 4.74 -7.14 13.52
CA GLY A 263 5.54 -7.03 12.31
C GLY A 263 7.04 -7.29 12.53
N GLN A 264 7.79 -7.09 11.47
CA GLN A 264 9.25 -7.20 11.38
C GLN A 264 9.79 -6.01 10.55
N PRO A 265 9.80 -4.77 11.10
CA PRO A 265 10.26 -3.59 10.36
C PRO A 265 11.70 -3.71 9.87
N ASP A 266 12.54 -4.47 10.59
CA ASP A 266 13.89 -4.84 10.19
C ASP A 266 13.94 -5.51 8.82
N VAL A 267 12.99 -6.40 8.52
CA VAL A 267 12.91 -7.08 7.20
C VAL A 267 12.60 -6.08 6.08
N VAL A 268 11.78 -5.07 6.34
CA VAL A 268 11.52 -4.02 5.34
C VAL A 268 12.77 -3.15 5.15
N ILE A 269 13.42 -2.75 6.25
CA ILE A 269 14.63 -1.93 6.21
C ILE A 269 15.74 -2.64 5.42
N ASP A 270 16.02 -3.91 5.71
CA ASP A 270 17.06 -4.69 5.04
C ASP A 270 16.79 -4.83 3.53
N ALA A 271 15.52 -5.02 3.14
CA ALA A 271 15.12 -5.08 1.73
C ALA A 271 15.41 -3.77 0.99
N VAL A 272 15.05 -2.63 1.59
CA VAL A 272 15.30 -1.31 0.98
C VAL A 272 16.80 -1.03 0.91
N LEU A 273 17.56 -1.35 1.96
CA LEU A 273 19.01 -1.17 1.98
C LEU A 273 19.71 -2.04 0.93
N ALA A 274 19.23 -3.26 0.68
CA ALA A 274 19.75 -4.12 -0.38
C ALA A 274 19.54 -3.51 -1.78
N ILE A 275 18.35 -2.95 -2.06
CA ILE A 275 18.09 -2.23 -3.31
C ILE A 275 18.99 -1.00 -3.42
N ILE A 276 19.09 -0.18 -2.37
CA ILE A 276 19.96 1.01 -2.37
C ILE A 276 21.41 0.62 -2.69
N HIS A 277 21.90 -0.47 -2.08
CA HIS A 277 23.25 -0.98 -2.34
C HIS A 277 23.42 -1.42 -3.80
N ALA A 278 22.49 -2.23 -4.33
CA ALA A 278 22.49 -2.69 -5.72
C ALA A 278 22.50 -1.51 -6.71
N VAL A 279 21.62 -0.53 -6.50
CA VAL A 279 21.52 0.69 -7.33
C VAL A 279 22.82 1.50 -7.30
N ARG A 280 23.38 1.78 -6.11
CA ARG A 280 24.59 2.59 -5.96
C ARG A 280 25.85 1.91 -6.50
N THR A 281 25.85 0.57 -6.58
CA THR A 281 26.99 -0.22 -7.07
C THR A 281 26.81 -0.72 -8.50
N HIS A 282 25.67 -0.40 -9.13
CA HIS A 282 25.29 -0.92 -10.46
C HIS A 282 25.38 -2.46 -10.54
N ALA A 283 24.92 -3.12 -9.48
CA ALA A 283 24.93 -4.57 -9.34
C ALA A 283 23.50 -5.14 -9.25
N HIS A 284 23.37 -6.45 -9.46
CA HIS A 284 22.12 -7.17 -9.17
C HIS A 284 21.87 -7.29 -7.66
N LEU A 285 20.63 -7.60 -7.28
CA LEU A 285 20.32 -7.93 -5.90
C LEU A 285 21.17 -9.13 -5.43
N PRO A 286 21.73 -9.07 -4.22
CA PRO A 286 22.41 -10.21 -3.65
C PRO A 286 21.43 -11.35 -3.38
N PRO A 287 21.91 -12.60 -3.21
CA PRO A 287 21.06 -13.71 -2.83
C PRO A 287 20.26 -13.42 -1.56
N CYS A 288 18.99 -13.83 -1.52
CA CYS A 288 18.10 -13.57 -0.39
C CYS A 288 18.70 -13.87 1.02
N PRO A 289 19.40 -15.01 1.25
CA PRO A 289 20.01 -15.28 2.56
C PRO A 289 21.14 -14.33 2.97
N SER A 290 21.70 -13.59 2.00
CA SER A 290 22.71 -12.56 2.24
C SER A 290 22.09 -11.21 2.61
N VAL A 291 20.82 -10.97 2.28
CA VAL A 291 20.07 -9.77 2.69
C VAL A 291 19.49 -9.97 4.08
N PHE A 292 18.79 -11.09 4.27
CA PHE A 292 18.04 -11.33 5.49
C PHE A 292 18.82 -12.25 6.42
N HIS A 293 19.38 -11.66 7.47
CA HIS A 293 20.14 -12.41 8.48
C HIS A 293 19.22 -12.85 9.64
N GLY A 294 19.07 -14.15 9.85
CA GLY A 294 18.42 -14.72 11.04
C GLY A 294 17.24 -15.65 10.77
N ALA A 295 16.77 -16.34 11.82
CA ALA A 295 15.72 -17.37 11.73
C ALA A 295 14.29 -16.83 11.51
N GLY A 296 14.14 -15.52 11.32
CA GLY A 296 12.84 -14.85 11.19
C GLY A 296 12.34 -14.65 9.76
N VAL A 297 13.13 -15.06 8.76
CA VAL A 297 12.81 -14.90 7.36
C VAL A 297 13.03 -16.21 6.62
N GLN A 298 12.10 -16.56 5.74
CA GLN A 298 12.26 -17.66 4.80
C GLN A 298 12.38 -17.11 3.37
N CYS A 299 13.46 -17.46 2.69
CA CYS A 299 13.65 -17.13 1.28
C CYS A 299 12.90 -18.10 0.36
N ARG A 300 12.27 -17.57 -0.68
CA ARG A 300 11.69 -18.34 -1.80
C ARG A 300 12.55 -18.19 -3.05
N SER A 301 12.72 -19.32 -3.74
CA SER A 301 13.41 -19.45 -5.02
C SER A 301 12.51 -19.08 -6.20
#